data_AF-A0A8T0H7P0-F1
#
_entry.id   AF-A0A8T0H7P0-F1
#
_cell.length_a   1.000
_cell.length_b   1.000
_cell.length_c   1.000
_cell.angle_alpha   90.00
_cell.angle_beta   90.00
_cell.angle_gamma   90.00
#
_symmetry.space_group_name_H-M   'P 1'
#
loop_
_entity.id
_entity.type
_entity.pdbx_description
1 polymer ?
#
loop_
_entity_poly.entity_id
_entity_poly.type
_entity_poly.pdbx_seq_one_letter_code
_entity_poly.pdbx_strand_id
1 'polypeptide(L)'
;MSSSGLFLLKFQVEGTPVTVGVGNGLAGPGYSFMLSTDTAGLVWEAILNAGAVPMGATAWEQLRVWHGRPVPGKELTPEYNALEAGLWHTISMTKGCYIGQETIARLITYDGVKQQLWAVHMNGYAKPETDVFCDGVKVSSET
;
A
#
# COMPACT_ATOMS: atom_id res chain seq x y z
N MET A 1 21.87 5.34 -5.73
CA MET A 1 20.45 5.00 -5.95
C MET A 1 20.41 3.53 -6.33
N SER A 2 20.18 2.66 -5.34
CA SER A 2 20.19 1.20 -5.56
C SER A 2 18.96 0.82 -6.38
N SER A 3 19.16 0.08 -7.47
CA SER A 3 18.06 -0.56 -8.18
C SER A 3 17.38 -1.53 -7.22
N SER A 4 16.18 -1.18 -6.76
CA SER A 4 15.26 -2.10 -6.10
C SER A 4 14.81 -3.13 -7.13
N GLY A 5 15.70 -4.07 -7.46
CA GLY A 5 15.36 -5.23 -8.27
C GLY A 5 14.26 -5.99 -7.54
N LEU A 6 13.21 -6.35 -8.26
CA LEU A 6 12.24 -7.31 -7.75
C LEU A 6 12.99 -8.63 -7.55
N PHE A 7 13.36 -8.94 -6.31
CA PHE A 7 14.02 -10.20 -5.99
C PHE A 7 12.96 -11.29 -6.05
N LEU A 8 12.97 -12.03 -7.17
CA LEU A 8 12.12 -13.18 -7.39
C LEU A 8 12.91 -14.44 -7.10
N LEU A 9 12.41 -15.24 -6.16
CA LEU A 9 12.89 -16.59 -5.90
C LEU A 9 11.99 -17.57 -6.68
N LYS A 10 12.61 -18.61 -7.24
CA LYS A 10 11.92 -19.64 -8.04
C LYS A 10 12.05 -20.98 -7.34
N PHE A 11 10.92 -21.62 -7.11
CA PHE A 11 10.81 -22.93 -6.48
C PHE A 11 9.94 -23.84 -7.34
N GLN A 12 9.90 -25.13 -6.98
CA GLN A 12 8.95 -26.08 -7.52
C GLN A 12 8.30 -26.88 -6.40
N VAL A 13 6.99 -27.10 -6.52
CA VAL A 13 6.21 -27.97 -5.65
C VAL A 13 5.50 -28.97 -6.56
N GLU A 14 5.78 -30.26 -6.39
CA GLU A 14 5.25 -31.34 -7.25
C GLU A 14 5.47 -31.09 -8.76
N GLY A 15 6.63 -30.53 -9.12
CA GLY A 15 6.96 -30.19 -10.51
C GLY A 15 6.28 -28.92 -11.06
N THR A 16 5.39 -28.29 -10.29
CA THR A 16 4.74 -27.04 -10.66
C THR A 16 5.55 -25.83 -10.16
N PRO A 17 5.81 -24.82 -11.00
CA PRO A 17 6.57 -23.64 -10.60
C PRO A 17 5.86 -22.79 -9.54
N VAL A 18 6.62 -22.37 -8.52
CA VAL A 18 6.20 -21.37 -7.52
C VAL A 18 7.15 -20.19 -7.62
N THR A 19 6.61 -18.98 -7.77
CA THR A 19 7.40 -17.74 -7.74
C THR A 19 7.15 -17.01 -6.43
N VAL A 20 8.22 -16.67 -5.73
CA VAL A 20 8.15 -15.92 -4.48
C VAL A 20 8.81 -14.58 -4.68
N GLY A 21 8.06 -13.50 -4.53
CA GLY A 21 8.60 -12.14 -4.49
C GLY A 21 9.04 -11.78 -3.09
N VAL A 22 10.22 -11.17 -2.95
CA VAL A 22 10.63 -10.51 -1.70
C VAL A 22 9.81 -9.24 -1.52
N GLY A 23 9.11 -9.14 -0.40
CA GLY A 23 8.14 -8.10 -0.08
C GLY A 23 6.72 -8.63 0.00
N ASN A 24 5.89 -7.98 0.81
CA ASN A 24 4.49 -8.35 1.06
C ASN A 24 3.50 -7.22 0.67
N GLY A 25 3.99 -6.16 0.02
CA GLY A 25 3.18 -4.99 -0.34
C GLY A 25 2.97 -3.97 0.79
N LEU A 26 3.41 -4.28 2.01
CA LEU A 26 3.51 -3.37 3.15
C LEU A 26 4.98 -2.93 3.33
N ALA A 27 5.19 -1.84 4.06
CA ALA A 27 6.53 -1.32 4.37
C ALA A 27 7.21 -2.13 5.48
N GLY A 28 7.36 -3.44 5.27
CA GLY A 28 7.95 -4.39 6.21
C GLY A 28 8.47 -5.67 5.54
N PRO A 29 9.25 -6.49 6.26
CA PRO A 29 9.77 -7.75 5.73
C PRO A 29 8.63 -8.73 5.45
N GLY A 30 8.76 -9.52 4.39
CA GLY A 30 7.80 -10.56 4.04
C GLY A 30 7.99 -11.06 2.63
N TYR A 31 7.10 -11.96 2.21
CA TYR A 31 7.13 -12.59 0.91
C TYR A 31 5.73 -12.68 0.32
N SER A 32 5.64 -12.54 -1.00
CA SER A 32 4.41 -12.73 -1.77
C SER A 32 4.55 -13.95 -2.67
N PHE A 33 3.60 -14.88 -2.59
CA PHE A 33 3.63 -16.12 -3.35
C PHE A 33 2.71 -16.01 -4.57
N MET A 34 3.26 -16.32 -5.74
CA MET A 34 2.54 -16.47 -7.00
C MET A 34 2.64 -17.93 -7.42
N LEU A 35 1.50 -18.63 -7.35
CA LEU A 35 1.40 -20.08 -7.48
C LEU A 35 0.08 -20.47 -8.16
N SER A 36 0.00 -21.70 -8.67
CA SER A 36 -1.23 -22.24 -9.25
C SER A 36 -2.21 -22.66 -8.16
N THR A 37 -3.50 -22.77 -8.50
CA THR A 37 -4.53 -23.30 -7.58
C THR A 37 -4.21 -24.71 -7.10
N ASP A 38 -3.58 -25.52 -7.96
CA ASP A 38 -3.24 -26.92 -7.67
C ASP A 38 -2.18 -27.05 -6.57
N THR A 39 -1.28 -26.06 -6.47
CA THR A 39 -0.19 -26.04 -5.47
C THR A 39 -0.51 -25.20 -4.24
N ALA A 40 -1.55 -24.36 -4.28
CA ALA A 40 -1.88 -23.42 -3.21
C ALA A 40 -2.08 -24.11 -1.85
N GLY A 41 -2.83 -25.21 -1.83
CA GLY A 41 -3.10 -25.97 -0.59
C GLY A 41 -1.84 -26.55 0.03
N LEU A 42 -0.95 -27.13 -0.79
CA LEU A 42 0.30 -27.72 -0.34
C LEU A 42 1.25 -26.67 0.25
N VAL A 43 1.39 -25.52 -0.43
CA VAL A 43 2.22 -24.42 0.04
C VAL A 43 1.65 -23.83 1.33
N TRP A 44 0.33 -23.67 1.42
CA TRP A 44 -0.35 -23.18 2.62
C TRP A 44 -0.09 -24.09 3.83
N GLU A 45 -0.34 -25.39 3.69
CA GLU A 45 -0.06 -26.40 4.73
C GLU A 45 1.40 -26.39 5.17
N ALA A 46 2.34 -26.31 4.21
CA ALA A 46 3.77 -26.25 4.53
C ALA A 46 4.13 -25.01 5.36
N ILE A 47 3.55 -23.85 5.05
CA ILE A 47 3.77 -22.60 5.80
C ILE A 47 3.17 -22.69 7.21
N LEU A 48 1.98 -23.27 7.37
CA LEU A 48 1.36 -23.49 8.69
C LEU A 48 2.18 -24.46 9.54
N ASN A 49 2.64 -25.57 8.96
CA ASN A 49 3.48 -26.54 9.64
C ASN A 49 4.85 -25.96 10.05
N ALA A 50 5.31 -24.90 9.38
CA ALA A 50 6.48 -24.13 9.79
C ALA A 50 6.21 -23.12 10.93
N GLY A 51 4.97 -23.04 11.44
CA GLY A 51 4.58 -22.22 12.58
C GLY A 51 3.93 -20.88 12.25
N ALA A 52 3.55 -20.65 10.99
CA ALA A 52 2.81 -19.45 10.63
C ALA A 52 1.38 -19.46 11.20
N VAL A 53 0.86 -18.29 11.55
CA VAL A 53 -0.51 -18.12 12.04
C VAL A 53 -1.37 -17.50 10.92
N PRO A 54 -2.52 -18.10 10.56
CA PRO A 54 -3.42 -17.53 9.57
C PRO A 54 -3.91 -16.13 9.97
N MET A 55 -3.96 -15.23 8.99
CA MET A 55 -4.52 -13.89 9.16
C MET A 55 -5.61 -13.64 8.13
N GLY A 56 -6.77 -13.19 8.60
CA GLY A 56 -7.91 -12.85 7.74
C GLY A 56 -7.81 -11.45 7.12
N ALA A 57 -8.71 -11.17 6.18
CA ALA A 57 -8.75 -9.91 5.44
C ALA A 57 -8.95 -8.67 6.35
N THR A 58 -9.73 -8.78 7.42
CA THR A 58 -9.95 -7.68 8.37
C THR A 58 -8.66 -7.29 9.10
N ALA A 59 -7.90 -8.27 9.59
CA ALA A 59 -6.64 -8.02 10.27
C ALA A 59 -5.57 -7.50 9.29
N TRP A 60 -5.56 -8.02 8.05
CA TRP A 60 -4.71 -7.48 6.98
C TRP A 60 -5.03 -6.00 6.69
N GLU A 61 -6.32 -5.65 6.61
CA GLU A 61 -6.75 -4.27 6.37
C GLU A 61 -6.35 -3.33 7.51
N GLN A 62 -6.49 -3.76 8.76
CA GLN A 62 -5.99 -3.00 9.91
C GLN A 62 -4.48 -2.77 9.84
N LEU A 63 -3.72 -3.82 9.50
CA LEU A 63 -2.27 -3.73 9.35
C LEU A 63 -1.89 -2.77 8.20
N ARG A 64 -2.61 -2.79 7.07
CA ARG A 64 -2.42 -1.85 5.96
C ARG A 64 -2.58 -0.40 6.43
N VAL A 65 -3.68 -0.11 7.14
CA VAL A 65 -3.96 1.23 7.67
C VAL A 65 -2.88 1.67 8.66
N TRP A 66 -2.46 0.78 9.57
CA TRP A 66 -1.37 1.05 10.51
C TRP A 66 -0.04 1.36 9.82
N HIS A 67 0.25 0.70 8.69
CA HIS A 67 1.42 1.01 7.87
C HIS A 67 1.23 2.23 6.95
N GLY A 68 0.09 2.94 7.02
CA GLY A 68 -0.18 4.14 6.24
C GLY A 68 -0.15 3.88 4.73
N ARG A 69 -0.60 2.70 4.28
CA ARG A 69 -0.51 2.28 2.88
C ARG A 69 -1.83 2.56 2.14
N PRO A 70 -1.94 3.66 1.36
CA PRO A 70 -3.19 3.99 0.68
C PRO A 70 -3.49 3.03 -0.48
N VAL A 71 -4.77 2.80 -0.78
CA VAL A 71 -5.22 1.89 -1.86
C VAL A 71 -6.26 2.51 -2.80
N PRO A 72 -6.31 2.04 -4.08
CA PRO A 72 -7.36 2.43 -5.02
C PRO A 72 -8.77 2.18 -4.48
N GLY A 73 -9.67 3.14 -4.69
CA GLY A 73 -11.07 3.04 -4.27
C GLY A 73 -11.33 3.35 -2.80
N LYS A 74 -10.28 3.64 -2.01
CA LYS A 74 -10.37 4.22 -0.66
C LYS A 74 -9.67 5.57 -0.64
N GLU A 75 -8.42 5.62 -0.20
CA GLU A 75 -7.67 6.87 -0.09
C GLU A 75 -7.15 7.37 -1.45
N LEU A 76 -7.03 6.48 -2.44
CA LEU A 76 -6.65 6.83 -3.81
C LEU A 76 -7.89 6.90 -4.70
N THR A 77 -8.50 8.08 -4.76
CA THR A 77 -9.62 8.41 -5.64
C THR A 77 -9.18 9.43 -6.71
N PRO A 78 -9.97 9.65 -7.78
CA PRO A 78 -9.71 10.71 -8.75
C PRO A 78 -9.77 12.13 -8.17
N GLU A 79 -10.23 12.31 -6.93
CA GLU A 79 -10.40 13.62 -6.29
C GLU A 79 -9.08 14.17 -5.74
N TYR A 80 -8.12 13.28 -5.45
CA TYR A 80 -6.83 13.61 -4.85
C TYR A 80 -5.67 13.29 -5.79
N ASN A 81 -4.67 14.16 -5.82
CA ASN A 81 -3.45 13.87 -6.56
C ASN A 81 -2.44 13.06 -5.71
N ALA A 82 -1.45 12.45 -6.37
CA ALA A 82 -0.48 11.58 -5.71
C ALA A 82 0.35 12.29 -4.61
N LEU A 83 0.58 13.61 -4.71
CA LEU A 83 1.29 14.37 -3.69
C LEU A 83 0.43 14.55 -2.44
N GLU A 84 -0.86 14.87 -2.63
CA GLU A 84 -1.84 14.95 -1.54
C GLU A 84 -2.00 13.60 -0.84
N ALA A 85 -1.94 12.49 -1.57
CA ALA A 85 -1.96 11.13 -1.01
C ALA A 85 -0.65 10.70 -0.30
N GLY A 86 0.34 11.58 -0.17
CA GLY A 86 1.62 11.28 0.50
C GLY A 86 2.57 10.40 -0.32
N LEU A 87 2.32 10.21 -1.62
CA LEU A 87 3.08 9.32 -2.50
C LEU A 87 4.31 9.98 -3.16
N TRP A 88 4.87 11.00 -2.51
CA TRP A 88 6.06 11.72 -2.98
C TRP A 88 7.20 10.78 -3.39
N HIS A 89 7.44 9.76 -2.57
CA HIS A 89 8.53 8.79 -2.76
C HIS A 89 8.33 7.85 -3.97
N THR A 90 7.12 7.77 -4.54
CA THR A 90 6.85 6.91 -5.72
C THR A 90 6.94 7.66 -7.03
N ILE A 91 7.08 8.99 -6.97
CA ILE A 91 7.15 9.86 -8.13
C ILE A 91 8.62 10.13 -8.44
N SER A 92 8.99 9.92 -9.69
CA SER A 92 10.31 10.29 -10.17
C SER A 92 10.17 11.51 -11.07
N MET A 93 10.90 12.57 -10.74
CA MET A 93 10.97 13.79 -11.54
C MET A 93 12.01 13.69 -12.67
N THR A 94 12.86 12.67 -12.60
CA THR A 94 14.03 12.50 -13.48
C THR A 94 13.89 11.34 -14.45
N LYS A 95 12.93 10.43 -14.23
CA LYS A 95 12.58 9.42 -15.24
C LYS A 95 11.94 10.13 -16.44
N GLY A 96 12.08 9.51 -17.62
CA GLY A 96 11.52 10.04 -18.87
C GLY A 96 10.01 10.29 -18.82
N CYS A 97 9.46 10.84 -19.90
CA CYS A 97 8.09 11.34 -19.94
C CYS A 97 7.04 10.29 -19.52
N TYR A 98 6.23 10.61 -18.51
CA TYR A 98 5.08 9.79 -18.08
C TYR A 98 3.81 10.63 -17.93
N ILE A 99 2.66 9.97 -18.01
CA ILE A 99 1.35 10.61 -17.92
C ILE A 99 1.21 11.35 -16.58
N GLY A 100 0.82 12.63 -16.64
CA GLY A 100 0.63 13.48 -15.46
C GLY A 100 1.90 14.15 -14.94
N GLN A 101 3.08 13.91 -15.52
CA GLN A 101 4.34 14.51 -15.06
C GLN A 101 4.32 16.05 -15.09
N GLU A 102 3.77 16.66 -16.15
CA GLU A 102 3.65 18.12 -16.24
C GLU A 102 2.76 18.68 -15.12
N THR A 103 1.62 18.04 -14.86
CA THR A 103 0.71 18.43 -13.77
C THR A 103 1.41 18.36 -12.41
N ILE A 104 2.13 17.27 -12.14
CA ILE A 104 2.90 17.11 -10.89
C ILE A 104 4.01 18.17 -10.80
N ALA A 105 4.75 18.43 -11.88
CA ALA A 105 5.80 19.43 -11.90
C ALA A 105 5.26 20.83 -11.61
N ARG A 106 4.10 21.19 -12.17
CA ARG A 106 3.42 22.47 -11.88
C ARG A 106 2.99 22.55 -10.42
N LEU A 107 2.40 21.49 -9.85
CA LEU A 107 2.03 21.47 -8.44
C LEU A 107 3.24 21.71 -7.53
N ILE A 108 4.38 21.09 -7.81
CA ILE A 108 5.62 21.31 -7.03
C ILE A 108 6.15 22.74 -7.20
N THR A 109 6.16 23.25 -8.44
CA THR A 109 6.74 24.56 -8.77
C THR A 109 5.99 25.72 -8.12
N TYR A 110 4.67 25.59 -8.02
CA TYR A 110 3.79 26.65 -7.53
C TYR A 110 3.26 26.40 -6.12
N ASP A 111 3.83 25.44 -5.38
CA ASP A 111 3.36 25.03 -4.05
C ASP A 111 1.84 24.76 -4.02
N GLY A 112 1.37 24.01 -5.02
CA GLY A 112 -0.05 23.80 -5.31
C GLY A 112 -0.71 22.70 -4.48
N VAL A 113 0.00 22.06 -3.56
CA VAL A 113 -0.53 21.01 -2.69
C VAL A 113 -1.25 21.66 -1.51
N LYS A 114 -2.58 21.52 -1.45
CA LYS A 114 -3.42 22.25 -0.47
C LYS A 114 -3.85 21.42 0.72
N GLN A 115 -3.71 20.11 0.63
CA GLN A 115 -4.12 19.14 1.64
C GLN A 115 -3.21 17.93 1.58
N GLN A 116 -3.24 17.12 2.63
CA GLN A 116 -2.44 15.90 2.69
C GLN A 116 -3.20 14.82 3.44
N LEU A 117 -3.03 13.57 3.02
CA LEU A 117 -3.50 12.40 3.73
C LEU A 117 -2.69 12.20 5.00
N TRP A 118 -3.38 12.09 6.13
CA TRP A 118 -2.79 11.87 7.45
C TRP A 118 -3.37 10.63 8.11
N ALA A 119 -2.51 9.89 8.82
CA ALA A 119 -2.95 8.88 9.76
C ALA A 119 -3.30 9.55 11.09
N VAL A 120 -4.45 9.17 11.67
CA VAL A 120 -4.92 9.71 12.94
C VAL A 120 -5.04 8.58 13.95
N HIS A 121 -4.51 8.80 15.15
CA HIS A 121 -4.69 7.88 16.27
C HIS A 121 -5.79 8.40 17.19
N MET A 122 -6.82 7.59 17.41
CA MET A 122 -8.01 7.96 18.18
C MET A 122 -8.14 7.08 19.43
N ASN A 123 -8.64 7.67 20.52
CA ASN A 123 -8.92 6.94 21.77
C ASN A 123 -10.23 6.14 21.73
N GLY A 124 -10.94 6.18 20.60
CA GLY A 124 -12.21 5.51 20.39
C GLY A 124 -12.45 5.23 18.92
N TYR A 125 -13.50 4.46 18.65
CA TYR A 125 -13.90 4.14 17.29
C TYR A 125 -14.56 5.37 16.63
N ALA A 126 -14.14 5.67 15.40
CA ALA A 126 -14.88 6.50 14.47
C ALA A 126 -15.27 5.66 13.26
N LYS A 127 -16.41 5.99 12.66
CA LYS A 127 -16.85 5.35 11.43
C LYS A 127 -16.18 6.06 10.25
N PRO A 128 -15.77 5.34 9.18
CA PRO A 128 -15.40 6.00 7.93
C PRO A 128 -16.42 7.06 7.52
N GLU A 129 -15.93 8.13 6.90
CA GLU A 129 -16.66 9.36 6.54
C GLU A 129 -17.05 10.25 7.75
N THR A 130 -16.58 9.95 8.96
CA THR A 130 -16.77 10.84 10.12
C THR A 130 -16.00 12.14 9.91
N ASP A 131 -16.69 13.27 10.11
CA ASP A 131 -16.07 14.59 10.02
C ASP A 131 -15.01 14.78 11.10
N VAL A 132 -13.84 15.25 10.68
CA VAL A 132 -12.69 15.54 11.53
C VAL A 132 -12.65 17.05 11.78
N PHE A 133 -12.51 17.43 13.05
CA PHE A 133 -12.46 18.83 13.48
C PHE A 133 -11.14 19.14 14.18
N CYS A 134 -10.61 20.34 13.95
CA CYS A 134 -9.50 20.92 14.70
C CYS A 134 -9.96 22.29 15.20
N ASP A 135 -9.88 22.54 16.51
CA ASP A 135 -10.33 23.79 17.15
C ASP A 135 -11.74 24.23 16.75
N GLY A 136 -12.66 23.26 16.58
CA GLY A 136 -14.06 23.51 16.19
C GLY A 136 -14.28 23.77 14.69
N VAL A 137 -13.23 23.78 13.88
CA VAL A 137 -13.30 23.93 12.42
C VAL A 137 -13.20 22.55 11.77
N LYS A 138 -14.12 22.23 10.84
CA LYS A 138 -14.02 20.99 10.05
C LYS A 138 -12.79 21.05 9.14
N VAL A 139 -11.92 20.05 9.24
CA VAL A 139 -10.67 19.97 8.47
C VAL A 139 -10.67 18.87 7.41
N SER A 140 -11.40 17.77 7.63
CA SER A 140 -11.54 16.67 6.67
C SER A 140 -12.70 15.75 7.07
N SER A 141 -12.82 14.62 6.39
CA SER A 141 -13.58 13.45 6.85
C SER A 141 -12.64 12.23 6.86
N GLU A 142 -12.89 11.24 7.71
CA GLU A 142 -12.17 9.95 7.72
C GLU A 142 -12.42 9.20 6.41
N THR A 143 -11.38 8.62 5.81
CA THR A 143 -11.46 7.83 4.57
C THR A 143 -11.60 6.33 4.81
#